data_AF-Q6QUS8-F1
#
_entry.id   AF-Q6QUS8-F1
#
_cell.length_a   1.000
_cell.length_b   1.000
_cell.length_c   1.000
_cell.angle_alpha   90.00
_cell.angle_beta   90.00
_cell.angle_gamma   90.00
#
_symmetry.space_group_name_H-M   'P 1'
#
loop_
_entity.id
_entity.type
_entity.pdbx_description
1 polymer ?
#
loop_
_entity_poly.entity_id
_entity_poly.type
_entity_poly.pdbx_seq_one_letter_code
_entity_poly.pdbx_strand_id
1 'polypeptide(L)'
;MFNNRIRTAALAGAIAISTAASGVAIPAFAQETAVTTNGFNDADGSTAQPVGPVNHTEAELQTATDATGNYLEAFQTGDIQAIVGAYVDAGEDGFDPSEQAIFEAFEAARNEATQQFVFSRNTITKTRGSVNYALKVNQEATEAFLAYRDALRQVGTINELIDAANAANRTDRAEIKDYIQLYDTTDISGDAPLLAPAYKELKDLQTEVDADFEWLGEFAIDNSGESYVQRYHIPAVEALKAAIDSLVDTVEPLRADAVNKNLEAQKSDVLVRQLFLERATAQRDTLRVVEAIFASAARYVELYESDENVNVEGDTLRNHYVTLLPSLFGGASINVGVLNDADEATELYYPEWDTELATNDEDAAYAEEKRQFALLTYAKVFINGIWQEEIKYVQNLDEGARAEAARVEAERLAEEAYRAEQLRIAQEAADAQKAIADALAKEAENNDGGDNSSDDKETGSSDIGSWGPFAAIAAIIAAIAAIFPFLSGIVKF
;
A
#
# COMPACT_ATOMS: atom_id res chain seq x y z
N MET A 1 11.31 -16.36 -45.44
CA MET A 1 11.57 -15.55 -44.22
C MET A 1 10.73 -16.07 -43.04
N PHE A 2 10.90 -17.34 -42.65
CA PHE A 2 10.04 -18.01 -41.65
C PHE A 2 10.83 -18.65 -40.48
N ASN A 3 12.07 -18.23 -40.21
CA ASN A 3 12.92 -18.84 -39.17
C ASN A 3 13.18 -17.99 -37.92
N ASN A 4 12.57 -16.79 -37.78
CA ASN A 4 12.77 -15.93 -36.60
C ASN A 4 11.54 -15.78 -35.70
N ARG A 5 10.43 -16.50 -35.95
CA ARG A 5 9.22 -16.40 -35.11
C ARG A 5 9.02 -17.58 -34.15
N ILE A 6 9.56 -18.76 -34.47
CA ILE A 6 9.40 -19.95 -33.61
C ILE A 6 10.38 -19.94 -32.43
N ARG A 7 11.61 -19.40 -32.59
CA ARG A 7 12.55 -19.21 -31.48
C ARG A 7 12.11 -18.13 -30.48
N THR A 8 11.47 -17.06 -30.92
CA THR A 8 10.94 -16.01 -30.03
C THR A 8 9.66 -16.44 -29.29
N ALA A 9 8.82 -17.26 -29.92
CA ALA A 9 7.62 -17.80 -29.27
C ALA A 9 7.94 -18.93 -28.26
N ALA A 10 8.98 -19.74 -28.51
CA ALA A 10 9.46 -20.72 -27.55
C ALA A 10 10.14 -20.06 -26.34
N LEU A 11 10.90 -18.98 -26.53
CA LEU A 11 11.53 -18.22 -25.44
C LEU A 11 10.49 -17.44 -24.61
N ALA A 12 9.46 -16.88 -25.23
CA ALA A 12 8.36 -16.20 -24.53
C ALA A 12 7.39 -17.18 -23.84
N GLY A 13 7.21 -18.39 -24.38
CA GLY A 13 6.41 -19.45 -23.78
C GLY A 13 7.09 -20.11 -22.57
N ALA A 14 8.42 -20.24 -22.57
CA ALA A 14 9.19 -20.74 -21.43
C ALA A 14 9.20 -19.75 -20.24
N ILE A 15 9.26 -18.44 -20.52
CA ILE A 15 9.23 -17.40 -19.48
C ILE A 15 7.84 -17.31 -18.82
N ALA A 16 6.75 -17.46 -19.58
CA ALA A 16 5.38 -17.40 -19.06
C ALA A 16 4.91 -18.65 -18.30
N ILE A 17 5.50 -19.83 -18.57
CA ILE A 17 5.19 -21.06 -17.82
C ILE A 17 5.94 -21.08 -16.47
N SER A 18 7.12 -20.46 -16.38
CA SER A 18 7.86 -20.35 -15.11
C SER A 18 7.18 -19.44 -14.06
N THR A 19 6.46 -18.41 -14.51
CA THR A 19 5.76 -17.45 -13.63
C THR A 19 4.35 -17.90 -13.22
N ALA A 20 3.75 -18.87 -13.90
CA ALA A 20 2.39 -19.32 -13.63
C ALA A 20 2.29 -20.66 -12.88
N ALA A 21 3.40 -21.36 -12.67
CA ALA A 21 3.43 -22.70 -12.06
C ALA A 21 4.21 -22.79 -10.73
N SER A 22 4.91 -21.75 -10.28
CA SER A 22 5.68 -21.79 -9.03
C SER A 22 5.15 -20.76 -8.03
N GLY A 23 4.53 -21.25 -6.95
CA GLY A 23 3.86 -20.46 -5.91
C GLY A 23 4.83 -19.75 -4.99
N VAL A 24 5.66 -18.85 -5.51
CA VAL A 24 6.44 -17.90 -4.69
C VAL A 24 6.10 -16.49 -5.18
N ALA A 25 4.88 -16.04 -4.92
CA ALA A 25 4.58 -14.62 -4.92
C ALA A 25 5.06 -14.08 -3.57
N ILE A 26 6.24 -13.44 -3.60
CA ILE A 26 6.94 -12.85 -2.45
C ILE A 26 6.11 -11.64 -1.95
N PRO A 27 6.13 -11.31 -0.64
CA PRO A 27 5.71 -9.99 -0.19
C PRO A 27 6.39 -8.94 -1.06
N ALA A 28 5.61 -8.05 -1.68
CA ALA A 28 6.16 -7.00 -2.52
C ALA A 28 7.08 -6.08 -1.69
N PHE A 29 8.35 -6.45 -1.55
CA PHE A 29 9.41 -5.53 -1.19
C PHE A 29 9.56 -4.55 -2.35
N ALA A 30 9.99 -3.33 -2.04
CA ALA A 30 9.74 -2.11 -2.79
C ALA A 30 10.09 -2.06 -4.30
N GLN A 31 10.57 -3.14 -4.91
CA GLN A 31 11.02 -3.21 -6.30
C GLN A 31 10.32 -4.23 -7.22
N GLU A 32 9.46 -5.13 -6.72
CA GLU A 32 8.87 -6.19 -7.58
C GLU A 32 7.54 -5.83 -8.26
N THR A 33 6.89 -4.74 -7.85
CA THR A 33 5.78 -4.17 -8.62
C THR A 33 6.30 -3.13 -9.61
N ALA A 34 5.73 -3.14 -10.83
CA ALA A 34 5.98 -2.13 -11.84
C ALA A 34 6.05 -0.74 -11.20
N VAL A 35 7.25 -0.15 -11.25
CA VAL A 35 7.56 1.15 -10.68
C VAL A 35 6.53 2.16 -11.17
N THR A 36 5.59 2.55 -10.30
CA THR A 36 4.77 3.73 -10.58
C THR A 36 5.67 4.95 -10.55
N THR A 37 5.23 6.01 -11.21
CA THR A 37 5.99 7.13 -11.81
C THR A 37 7.04 7.85 -10.92
N ASN A 38 7.14 7.50 -9.63
CA ASN A 38 7.98 8.15 -8.62
C ASN A 38 8.91 7.21 -7.82
N GLY A 39 8.98 5.90 -8.09
CA GLY A 39 9.98 5.02 -7.45
C GLY A 39 9.64 4.50 -6.04
N PHE A 40 8.40 4.65 -5.57
CA PHE A 40 7.90 4.09 -4.29
C PHE A 40 6.88 2.98 -4.55
N ASN A 41 6.79 1.98 -3.65
CA ASN A 41 5.88 0.84 -3.80
C ASN A 41 4.51 1.12 -3.18
N ASP A 42 3.47 1.09 -4.01
CA ASP A 42 2.08 1.29 -3.59
C ASP A 42 1.44 0.04 -2.98
N ALA A 43 2.00 -1.15 -3.26
CA ALA A 43 1.38 -2.44 -2.94
C ALA A 43 1.37 -2.79 -1.44
N ASP A 44 2.21 -2.13 -0.65
CA ASP A 44 2.43 -2.41 0.77
C ASP A 44 2.00 -1.24 1.68
N GLY A 45 1.45 -0.17 1.13
CA GLY A 45 1.07 1.03 1.90
C GLY A 45 2.24 1.88 2.41
N SER A 46 3.46 1.63 1.94
CA SER A 46 4.63 2.48 2.22
C SER A 46 4.58 3.80 1.46
N THR A 47 4.01 3.84 0.25
CA THR A 47 3.69 5.10 -0.40
C THR A 47 2.56 5.82 0.35
N ALA A 48 2.78 7.11 0.62
CA ALA A 48 1.72 8.02 1.04
C ALA A 48 0.76 8.24 -0.13
N GLN A 49 -0.35 7.48 -0.15
CA GLN A 49 -1.43 7.71 -1.10
C GLN A 49 -2.26 8.92 -0.62
N PRO A 50 -2.59 9.89 -1.49
CA PRO A 50 -3.47 10.99 -1.12
C PRO A 50 -4.87 10.43 -0.83
N VAL A 51 -5.24 10.35 0.45
CA VAL A 51 -6.57 9.93 0.91
C VAL A 51 -7.31 11.16 1.40
N GLY A 52 -8.53 11.38 0.92
CA GLY A 52 -9.38 12.47 1.40
C GLY A 52 -9.84 12.26 2.86
N PRO A 53 -10.41 13.29 3.51
CA PRO A 53 -10.96 13.17 4.86
C PRO A 53 -12.18 12.25 4.86
N VAL A 54 -12.10 11.13 5.58
CA VAL A 54 -13.20 10.16 5.76
C VAL A 54 -13.32 9.84 7.24
N ASN A 55 -14.52 9.98 7.81
CA ASN A 55 -14.75 9.65 9.21
C ASN A 55 -14.83 8.13 9.40
N HIS A 56 -13.72 7.52 9.81
CA HIS A 56 -13.73 6.21 10.44
C HIS A 56 -13.60 6.42 11.94
N THR A 57 -14.59 5.96 12.70
CA THR A 57 -14.64 6.11 14.16
C THR A 57 -13.47 5.39 14.82
N GLU A 58 -13.08 5.86 15.99
CA GLU A 58 -11.98 5.26 16.77
C GLU A 58 -12.25 3.77 17.07
N ALA A 59 -13.49 3.40 17.37
CA ALA A 59 -13.90 2.00 17.56
C ALA A 59 -13.74 1.14 16.29
N GLU A 60 -14.01 1.70 15.10
CA GLU A 60 -13.77 0.99 13.84
C GLU A 60 -12.26 0.79 13.58
N LEU A 61 -11.45 1.79 13.91
CA LEU A 61 -9.99 1.72 13.78
C LEU A 61 -9.38 0.74 14.79
N GLN A 62 -9.87 0.74 16.03
CA GLN A 62 -9.52 -0.23 17.05
C GLN A 62 -9.83 -1.65 16.57
N THR A 63 -11.08 -1.90 16.17
CA THR A 63 -11.50 -3.23 15.67
C THR A 63 -10.62 -3.69 14.49
N ALA A 64 -10.29 -2.77 13.57
CA ALA A 64 -9.45 -3.10 12.42
C ALA A 64 -7.98 -3.36 12.80
N THR A 65 -7.43 -2.65 13.79
CA THR A 65 -6.06 -2.88 14.25
C THR A 65 -5.98 -4.13 15.14
N ASP A 66 -6.95 -4.37 16.02
CA ASP A 66 -7.04 -5.56 16.87
C ASP A 66 -7.16 -6.85 16.06
N ALA A 67 -7.90 -6.84 14.94
CA ALA A 67 -7.99 -8.01 14.08
C ALA A 67 -6.63 -8.48 13.54
N THR A 68 -5.70 -7.54 13.28
CA THR A 68 -4.32 -7.86 12.89
C THR A 68 -3.47 -8.19 14.12
N GLY A 69 -3.67 -7.47 15.24
CA GLY A 69 -2.98 -7.71 16.50
C GLY A 69 -3.21 -9.12 17.05
N ASN A 70 -4.43 -9.64 16.97
CA ASN A 70 -4.77 -11.00 17.41
C ASN A 70 -3.98 -12.08 16.65
N TYR A 71 -3.67 -11.85 15.37
CA TYR A 71 -2.79 -12.75 14.61
C TYR A 71 -1.33 -12.63 15.06
N LEU A 72 -0.87 -11.41 15.37
CA LEU A 72 0.50 -11.13 15.77
C LEU A 72 0.80 -11.44 17.25
N GLU A 73 -0.20 -11.64 18.09
CA GLU A 73 -0.08 -11.86 19.53
C GLU A 73 0.92 -12.99 19.87
N ALA A 74 0.87 -14.09 19.12
CA ALA A 74 1.81 -15.20 19.30
C ALA A 74 3.26 -14.76 19.06
N PHE A 75 3.53 -13.95 18.04
CA PHE A 75 4.86 -13.43 17.74
C PHE A 75 5.33 -12.38 18.74
N GLN A 76 4.40 -11.64 19.36
CA GLN A 76 4.69 -10.61 20.36
C GLN A 76 5.07 -11.20 21.72
N THR A 77 4.44 -12.31 22.10
CA THR A 77 4.57 -12.92 23.42
C THR A 77 5.43 -14.18 23.44
N GLY A 78 5.61 -14.82 22.27
CA GLY A 78 6.33 -16.08 22.12
C GLY A 78 7.77 -15.93 21.62
N ASP A 79 8.48 -17.06 21.60
CA ASP A 79 9.76 -17.15 20.91
C ASP A 79 9.52 -17.41 19.42
N ILE A 80 9.87 -16.45 18.58
CA ILE A 80 9.69 -16.51 17.12
C ILE A 80 10.35 -17.76 16.53
N GLN A 81 11.52 -18.17 17.05
CA GLN A 81 12.18 -19.39 16.58
C GLN A 81 11.39 -20.63 16.96
N ALA A 82 10.81 -20.66 18.17
CA ALA A 82 9.97 -21.76 18.61
C ALA A 82 8.64 -21.82 17.84
N ILE A 83 8.04 -20.68 17.49
CA ILE A 83 6.82 -20.61 16.66
C ILE A 83 7.08 -21.21 15.29
N VAL A 84 8.20 -20.84 14.66
CA VAL A 84 8.61 -21.41 13.37
C VAL A 84 8.97 -22.88 13.50
N GLY A 85 9.64 -23.28 14.58
CA GLY A 85 9.93 -24.67 14.91
C GLY A 85 8.69 -25.54 15.06
N ALA A 86 7.60 -24.99 15.61
CA ALA A 86 6.34 -25.73 15.76
C ALA A 86 5.71 -26.14 14.42
N TYR A 87 5.98 -25.43 13.32
CA TYR A 87 5.54 -25.85 11.98
C TYR A 87 6.36 -27.04 11.45
N VAL A 88 7.62 -27.18 11.89
CA VAL A 88 8.42 -28.38 11.63
C VAL A 88 7.82 -29.55 12.40
N ASP A 89 7.57 -29.39 13.70
CA ASP A 89 6.99 -30.42 14.57
C ASP A 89 5.57 -30.83 14.13
N ALA A 90 4.74 -29.89 13.68
CA ALA A 90 3.40 -30.16 13.17
C ALA A 90 3.40 -30.98 11.86
N GLY A 91 4.48 -30.87 11.06
CA GLY A 91 4.72 -31.74 9.90
C GLY A 91 5.13 -33.17 10.29
N GLU A 92 5.45 -33.41 11.56
CA GLU A 92 5.86 -34.71 12.10
C GLU A 92 4.74 -35.45 12.87
N ASP A 93 3.53 -34.89 13.00
CA ASP A 93 2.44 -35.47 13.80
C ASP A 93 1.69 -36.60 13.03
N GLY A 94 2.45 -37.63 12.66
CA GLY A 94 2.04 -38.83 11.93
C GLY A 94 3.24 -39.76 11.71
N PHE A 95 3.00 -41.06 11.55
CA PHE A 95 4.04 -42.10 11.43
C PHE A 95 4.96 -41.97 10.19
N ASP A 96 4.90 -40.85 9.47
CA ASP A 96 5.66 -40.53 8.26
C ASP A 96 5.89 -38.99 8.20
N PRO A 97 6.98 -38.47 8.82
CA PRO A 97 7.38 -37.07 8.67
C PRO A 97 7.82 -36.85 7.22
N SER A 98 6.97 -36.21 6.41
CA SER A 98 7.29 -35.90 5.01
C SER A 98 7.66 -34.42 4.86
N GLU A 99 8.75 -34.15 4.13
CA GLU A 99 9.16 -32.79 3.77
C GLU A 99 8.07 -32.03 3.00
N GLN A 100 7.24 -32.77 2.27
CA GLN A 100 6.05 -32.23 1.63
C GLN A 100 5.06 -31.63 2.64
N ALA A 101 4.79 -32.32 3.76
CA ALA A 101 3.90 -31.81 4.79
C ALA A 101 4.46 -30.56 5.47
N ILE A 102 5.77 -30.52 5.73
CA ILE A 102 6.45 -29.35 6.31
C ILE A 102 6.41 -28.17 5.32
N PHE A 103 6.65 -28.42 4.04
CA PHE A 103 6.52 -27.41 2.98
C PHE A 103 5.10 -26.83 2.92
N GLU A 104 4.08 -27.69 2.89
CA GLU A 104 2.67 -27.28 2.86
C GLU A 104 2.29 -26.45 4.10
N ALA A 105 2.83 -26.79 5.28
CA ALA A 105 2.62 -26.03 6.51
C ALA A 105 3.24 -24.62 6.45
N PHE A 106 4.48 -24.49 5.97
CA PHE A 106 5.13 -23.19 5.80
C PHE A 106 4.46 -22.34 4.71
N GLU A 107 4.01 -22.95 3.61
CA GLU A 107 3.24 -22.26 2.56
C GLU A 107 1.90 -21.76 3.10
N ALA A 108 1.19 -22.56 3.91
CA ALA A 108 -0.05 -22.13 4.55
C ALA A 108 0.17 -20.95 5.50
N ALA A 109 1.21 -21.01 6.35
CA ALA A 109 1.57 -19.93 7.25
C ALA A 109 1.95 -18.63 6.50
N ARG A 110 2.73 -18.76 5.41
CA ARG A 110 3.04 -17.63 4.51
C ARG A 110 1.76 -17.02 3.95
N ASN A 111 0.86 -17.83 3.41
CA ASN A 111 -0.38 -17.34 2.81
C ASN A 111 -1.30 -16.63 3.82
N GLU A 112 -1.32 -17.07 5.08
CA GLU A 112 -2.01 -16.37 6.16
C GLU A 112 -1.36 -15.02 6.48
N ALA A 113 -0.02 -14.97 6.59
CA ALA A 113 0.72 -13.72 6.78
C ALA A 113 0.46 -12.73 5.64
N THR A 114 0.44 -13.18 4.38
CA THR A 114 0.11 -12.34 3.21
C THR A 114 -1.32 -11.77 3.29
N GLN A 115 -2.30 -12.56 3.74
CA GLN A 115 -3.67 -12.08 3.92
C GLN A 115 -3.75 -10.99 4.99
N GLN A 116 -3.07 -11.19 6.12
CA GLN A 116 -2.99 -10.21 7.20
C GLN A 116 -2.26 -8.94 6.74
N PHE A 117 -1.23 -9.07 5.93
CA PHE A 117 -0.52 -7.94 5.34
C PHE A 117 -1.42 -7.09 4.44
N VAL A 118 -2.21 -7.73 3.57
CA VAL A 118 -3.20 -7.02 2.72
C VAL A 118 -4.25 -6.31 3.58
N PHE A 119 -4.71 -6.96 4.65
CA PHE A 119 -5.66 -6.37 5.58
C PHE A 119 -5.08 -5.15 6.30
N SER A 120 -3.88 -5.27 6.88
CA SER A 120 -3.14 -4.18 7.53
C SER A 120 -2.91 -2.99 6.61
N ARG A 121 -2.54 -3.21 5.34
CA ARG A 121 -2.42 -2.16 4.33
C ARG A 121 -3.71 -1.37 4.13
N ASN A 122 -4.85 -2.08 4.05
CA ASN A 122 -6.14 -1.42 3.92
C ASN A 122 -6.49 -0.63 5.19
N THR A 123 -6.14 -1.15 6.36
CA THR A 123 -6.28 -0.44 7.65
C THR A 123 -5.47 0.85 7.66
N ILE A 124 -4.19 0.84 7.25
CA ILE A 124 -3.36 2.06 7.11
C ILE A 124 -4.07 3.13 6.25
N THR A 125 -4.68 2.72 5.13
CA THR A 125 -5.37 3.64 4.23
C THR A 125 -6.61 4.25 4.89
N LYS A 126 -7.40 3.44 5.60
CA LYS A 126 -8.55 3.92 6.40
C LYS A 126 -8.09 4.90 7.49
N THR A 127 -7.04 4.55 8.23
CA THR A 127 -6.57 5.41 9.33
C THR A 127 -6.03 6.74 8.82
N ARG A 128 -5.31 6.77 7.69
CA ARG A 128 -4.92 8.03 7.02
C ARG A 128 -6.13 8.92 6.69
N GLY A 129 -7.19 8.34 6.14
CA GLY A 129 -8.43 9.06 5.88
C GLY A 129 -9.08 9.62 7.15
N SER A 130 -8.99 8.85 8.25
CA SER A 130 -9.52 9.24 9.56
C SER A 130 -8.72 10.37 10.23
N VAL A 131 -7.38 10.31 10.18
CA VAL A 131 -6.50 11.40 10.64
C VAL A 131 -6.78 12.69 9.85
N ASN A 132 -6.91 12.59 8.51
CA ASN A 132 -7.24 13.74 7.68
C ASN A 132 -8.63 14.33 7.99
N TYR A 133 -9.59 13.49 8.38
CA TYR A 133 -10.89 13.96 8.85
C TYR A 133 -10.77 14.70 10.18
N ALA A 134 -10.06 14.14 11.16
CA ALA A 134 -9.82 14.76 12.47
C ALA A 134 -9.15 16.13 12.35
N LEU A 135 -8.08 16.23 11.55
CA LEU A 135 -7.42 17.50 11.25
C LEU A 135 -8.38 18.54 10.67
N LYS A 136 -9.22 18.12 9.71
CA LYS A 136 -10.18 19.01 9.08
C LYS A 136 -11.19 19.54 10.10
N VAL A 137 -11.81 18.66 10.89
CA VAL A 137 -12.82 19.08 11.87
C VAL A 137 -12.21 19.92 12.99
N ASN A 138 -10.96 19.64 13.39
CA ASN A 138 -10.26 20.45 14.38
C ASN A 138 -9.96 21.86 13.85
N GLN A 139 -9.52 21.97 12.60
CA GLN A 139 -9.34 23.27 11.94
C GLN A 139 -10.67 24.04 11.86
N GLU A 140 -11.74 23.39 11.42
CA GLU A 140 -13.07 24.02 11.35
C GLU A 140 -13.56 24.48 12.74
N ALA A 141 -13.32 23.70 13.79
CA ALA A 141 -13.66 24.06 15.17
C ALA A 141 -12.86 25.29 15.66
N THR A 142 -11.55 25.32 15.37
CA THR A 142 -10.69 26.48 15.67
C THR A 142 -11.15 27.73 14.93
N GLU A 143 -11.42 27.64 13.63
CA GLU A 143 -11.93 28.77 12.84
C GLU A 143 -13.26 29.32 13.40
N ALA A 144 -14.19 28.44 13.78
CA ALA A 144 -15.46 28.84 14.38
C ALA A 144 -15.31 29.45 15.77
N PHE A 145 -14.42 28.90 16.60
CA PHE A 145 -14.08 29.47 17.91
C PHE A 145 -13.51 30.89 17.76
N LEU A 146 -12.57 31.09 16.83
CA LEU A 146 -11.98 32.40 16.57
C LEU A 146 -13.02 33.41 16.06
N ALA A 147 -13.92 32.99 15.16
CA ALA A 147 -15.00 33.84 14.68
C ALA A 147 -15.96 34.25 15.81
N TYR A 148 -16.34 33.32 16.69
CA TYR A 148 -17.18 33.60 17.86
C TYR A 148 -16.50 34.56 18.85
N ARG A 149 -15.22 34.32 19.16
CA ARG A 149 -14.40 35.20 20.00
C ARG A 149 -14.29 36.61 19.42
N ASP A 150 -13.99 36.72 18.14
CA ASP A 150 -13.78 38.02 17.48
C ASP A 150 -15.09 38.81 17.36
N ALA A 151 -16.24 38.13 17.25
CA ALA A 151 -17.55 38.78 17.37
C ALA A 151 -17.80 39.33 18.79
N LEU A 152 -17.52 38.55 19.83
CA LEU A 152 -17.62 39.01 21.23
C LEU A 152 -16.67 40.18 21.55
N ARG A 153 -15.54 40.32 20.85
CA ARG A 153 -14.62 41.46 21.04
C ARG A 153 -15.16 42.81 20.58
N GLN A 154 -16.34 42.87 19.97
CA GLN A 154 -16.96 44.13 19.51
C GLN A 154 -17.68 44.93 20.61
N VAL A 155 -17.46 44.59 21.89
CA VAL A 155 -18.08 45.24 23.05
C VAL A 155 -17.69 46.70 23.31
N GLY A 156 -16.58 47.19 22.73
CA GLY A 156 -16.13 48.58 22.96
C GLY A 156 -17.21 49.62 22.65
N THR A 157 -17.91 49.46 21.52
CA THR A 157 -19.05 50.32 21.14
C THR A 157 -20.22 50.20 22.11
N ILE A 158 -20.47 49.01 22.67
CA ILE A 158 -21.55 48.79 23.65
C ILE A 158 -21.22 49.50 24.97
N ASN A 159 -19.99 49.38 25.46
CA ASN A 159 -19.56 50.03 26.70
C ASN A 159 -19.62 51.57 26.59
N GLU A 160 -19.31 52.15 25.43
CA GLU A 160 -19.52 53.59 25.18
C GLU A 160 -21.01 53.99 25.23
N LEU A 161 -21.90 53.15 24.70
CA LEU A 161 -23.35 53.38 24.74
C LEU A 161 -23.93 53.19 26.15
N ILE A 162 -23.41 52.25 26.93
CA ILE A 162 -23.71 52.08 28.36
C ILE A 162 -23.36 53.37 29.12
N ASP A 163 -22.15 53.89 28.93
CA ASP A 163 -21.71 55.12 29.59
C ASP A 163 -22.59 56.31 29.19
N ALA A 164 -23.00 56.41 27.93
CA ALA A 164 -23.90 57.45 27.45
C ALA A 164 -25.32 57.34 28.04
N ALA A 165 -25.89 56.12 28.09
CA ALA A 165 -27.20 55.87 28.68
C ALA A 165 -27.21 56.16 30.19
N ASN A 166 -26.18 55.70 30.91
CA ASN A 166 -25.96 55.98 32.33
C ASN A 166 -25.73 57.47 32.59
N ALA A 167 -24.96 58.17 31.76
CA ALA A 167 -24.77 59.62 31.89
C ALA A 167 -26.07 60.39 31.67
N ALA A 168 -26.87 59.99 30.68
CA ALA A 168 -28.19 60.58 30.42
C ALA A 168 -29.23 60.27 31.52
N ASN A 169 -28.99 59.26 32.37
CA ASN A 169 -29.79 58.96 33.56
C ASN A 169 -29.42 59.89 34.75
N ARG A 170 -28.16 60.32 34.87
CA ARG A 170 -27.63 60.97 36.07
C ARG A 170 -27.91 62.47 36.17
N THR A 171 -29.05 62.85 36.73
CA THR A 171 -29.30 64.18 37.34
C THR A 171 -30.03 64.09 38.69
N ASP A 172 -29.66 63.11 39.51
CA ASP A 172 -29.93 63.01 40.95
C ASP A 172 -31.39 63.17 41.45
N ARG A 173 -32.29 62.19 41.24
CA ARG A 173 -32.19 60.94 42.03
C ARG A 173 -33.28 59.92 41.67
N ALA A 174 -32.76 58.91 40.99
CA ALA A 174 -32.98 57.49 41.24
C ALA A 174 -34.38 56.94 40.98
N GLU A 175 -34.55 56.41 39.76
CA GLU A 175 -35.39 55.22 39.57
C GLU A 175 -34.86 54.23 38.51
N ILE A 176 -33.72 54.50 37.86
CA ILE A 176 -33.18 53.63 36.80
C ILE A 176 -31.85 53.01 37.25
N LYS A 177 -31.70 51.69 37.09
CA LYS A 177 -30.45 50.98 37.39
C LYS A 177 -29.35 51.44 36.44
N ASP A 178 -28.15 51.62 36.96
CA ASP A 178 -26.96 51.80 36.11
C ASP A 178 -26.63 50.46 35.45
N TYR A 179 -26.48 50.45 34.12
CA TYR A 179 -26.05 49.26 33.41
C TYR A 179 -24.58 48.97 33.68
N ILE A 180 -24.26 47.69 33.87
CA ILE A 180 -22.89 47.22 34.10
C ILE A 180 -22.17 47.10 32.75
N GLN A 181 -20.94 47.61 32.69
CA GLN A 181 -20.07 47.41 31.52
C GLN A 181 -19.78 45.92 31.32
N LEU A 182 -19.79 45.50 30.05
CA LEU A 182 -19.39 44.14 29.67
C LEU A 182 -17.89 43.95 29.87
N TYR A 183 -17.46 42.68 29.99
CA TYR A 183 -16.07 42.21 29.91
C TYR A 183 -15.18 43.08 28.99
N ASP A 184 -13.92 43.31 29.38
CA ASP A 184 -12.99 43.98 28.49
C ASP A 184 -12.61 43.05 27.33
N THR A 185 -12.42 43.63 26.15
CA THR A 185 -11.71 43.01 25.04
C THR A 185 -10.39 42.36 25.45
N THR A 186 -9.68 42.94 26.43
CA THR A 186 -8.45 42.36 26.98
C THR A 186 -8.71 41.06 27.76
N ASP A 187 -9.86 40.93 28.44
CA ASP A 187 -10.22 39.74 29.23
C ASP A 187 -10.44 38.51 28.34
N ILE A 188 -10.89 38.72 27.10
CA ILE A 188 -11.06 37.67 26.10
C ILE A 188 -9.97 37.70 25.01
N SER A 189 -8.85 38.38 25.28
CA SER A 189 -7.75 38.54 24.31
C SER A 189 -6.78 37.35 24.24
N GLY A 190 -6.75 36.51 25.27
CA GLY A 190 -5.81 35.41 25.42
C GLY A 190 -6.01 34.24 24.45
N ASP A 191 -5.16 33.23 24.60
CA ASP A 191 -5.13 32.03 23.74
C ASP A 191 -6.27 31.04 24.07
N ALA A 192 -6.78 31.04 25.31
CA ALA A 192 -7.88 30.18 25.77
C ALA A 192 -8.92 30.96 26.60
N PRO A 193 -9.59 31.98 26.02
CA PRO A 193 -10.53 32.82 26.76
C PRO A 193 -11.81 32.06 27.11
N LEU A 194 -12.35 32.32 28.30
CA LEU A 194 -13.64 31.79 28.73
C LEU A 194 -14.78 32.56 28.04
N LEU A 195 -15.21 32.10 26.87
CA LEU A 195 -16.25 32.77 26.08
C LEU A 195 -17.68 32.58 26.61
N ALA A 196 -17.94 31.52 27.37
CA ALA A 196 -19.27 31.25 27.91
C ALA A 196 -19.73 32.32 28.94
N PRO A 197 -18.90 32.73 29.93
CA PRO A 197 -19.20 33.89 30.77
C PRO A 197 -19.45 35.18 29.98
N ALA A 198 -18.60 35.49 28.98
CA ALA A 198 -18.73 36.69 28.17
C ALA A 198 -20.09 36.76 27.42
N TYR A 199 -20.50 35.66 26.78
CA TYR A 199 -21.83 35.59 26.15
C TYR A 199 -22.98 35.69 27.16
N LYS A 200 -22.80 35.13 28.36
CA LYS A 200 -23.79 35.25 29.42
C LYS A 200 -23.97 36.70 29.86
N GLU A 201 -22.88 37.45 30.09
CA GLU A 201 -22.94 38.87 30.43
C GLU A 201 -23.68 39.68 29.35
N LEU A 202 -23.41 39.40 28.07
CA LEU A 202 -24.13 40.03 26.96
C LEU A 202 -25.64 39.75 26.98
N LYS A 203 -26.05 38.50 27.22
CA LYS A 203 -27.48 38.12 27.30
C LYS A 203 -28.17 38.67 28.56
N ASP A 204 -27.45 38.72 29.68
CA ASP A 204 -27.96 39.31 30.92
C ASP A 204 -28.18 40.82 30.72
N LEU A 205 -27.25 41.53 30.05
CA LEU A 205 -27.42 42.94 29.70
C LEU A 205 -28.58 43.16 28.71
N GLN A 206 -28.73 42.32 27.68
CA GLN A 206 -29.88 42.39 26.76
C GLN A 206 -31.20 42.30 27.54
N THR A 207 -31.29 41.35 28.47
CA THR A 207 -32.50 41.16 29.29
C THR A 207 -32.77 42.37 30.19
N GLU A 208 -31.71 42.95 30.77
CA GLU A 208 -31.83 44.16 31.60
C GLU A 208 -32.30 45.37 30.80
N VAL A 209 -31.70 45.62 29.63
CA VAL A 209 -32.07 46.74 28.74
C VAL A 209 -33.48 46.55 28.16
N ASP A 210 -33.89 45.33 27.82
CA ASP A 210 -35.25 45.04 27.34
C ASP A 210 -36.31 45.34 28.40
N ALA A 211 -36.06 44.91 29.64
CA ALA A 211 -36.97 45.16 30.75
C ALA A 211 -37.06 46.67 31.07
N ASP A 212 -35.92 47.36 31.04
CA ASP A 212 -35.88 48.80 31.26
C ASP A 212 -36.58 49.57 30.13
N PHE A 213 -36.40 49.15 28.87
CA PHE A 213 -37.09 49.75 27.72
C PHE A 213 -38.62 49.57 27.78
N GLU A 214 -39.12 48.41 28.22
CA GLU A 214 -40.55 48.19 28.45
C GLU A 214 -41.07 49.11 29.57
N TRP A 215 -40.35 49.17 30.69
CA TRP A 215 -40.67 50.04 31.82
C TRP A 215 -40.71 51.52 31.42
N LEU A 216 -39.74 51.99 30.62
CA LEU A 216 -39.69 53.36 30.07
C LEU A 216 -40.94 53.75 29.25
N GLY A 217 -41.68 52.76 28.73
CA GLY A 217 -42.95 52.96 28.02
C GLY A 217 -44.18 53.04 28.91
N GLU A 218 -44.07 52.79 30.22
CA GLU A 218 -45.21 52.79 31.13
C GLU A 218 -45.77 54.20 31.37
N PHE A 219 -47.11 54.33 31.28
CA PHE A 219 -47.79 55.63 31.36
C PHE A 219 -47.59 56.38 32.69
N ALA A 220 -47.35 55.66 33.79
CA ALA A 220 -47.26 56.22 35.13
C ALA A 220 -45.81 56.34 35.64
N ILE A 221 -44.82 56.22 34.76
CA ILE A 221 -43.41 56.23 35.14
C ILE A 221 -42.96 57.55 35.80
N ASP A 222 -43.55 58.68 35.39
CA ASP A 222 -43.26 60.01 35.95
C ASP A 222 -44.28 60.44 37.03
N ASN A 223 -45.00 59.50 37.66
CA ASN A 223 -46.13 59.81 38.55
C ASN A 223 -45.71 60.18 39.98
N SER A 224 -44.41 60.21 40.25
CA SER A 224 -43.77 60.55 41.53
C SER A 224 -42.97 61.84 41.36
N GLY A 225 -43.07 62.77 42.31
CA GLY A 225 -42.45 64.11 42.20
C GLY A 225 -40.92 64.13 42.15
N GLU A 226 -40.27 62.99 42.42
CA GLU A 226 -38.81 62.80 42.37
C GLU A 226 -38.39 61.71 41.36
N SER A 227 -39.35 61.04 40.70
CA SER A 227 -39.10 59.98 39.73
C SER A 227 -39.56 60.46 38.36
N TYR A 228 -38.63 60.86 37.50
CA TYR A 228 -38.94 61.22 36.12
C TYR A 228 -37.83 60.79 35.17
N VAL A 229 -38.22 60.28 34.00
CA VAL A 229 -37.30 59.89 32.94
C VAL A 229 -36.78 61.12 32.22
N GLN A 230 -35.46 61.23 32.06
CA GLN A 230 -34.88 62.32 31.28
C GLN A 230 -35.18 62.17 29.79
N ARG A 231 -35.50 63.28 29.12
CA ARG A 231 -35.79 63.30 27.67
C ARG A 231 -34.68 62.68 26.80
N TYR A 232 -33.43 62.77 27.23
CA TYR A 232 -32.28 62.26 26.50
C TYR A 232 -31.95 60.80 26.82
N HIS A 233 -32.56 60.22 27.86
CA HIS A 233 -32.31 58.84 28.28
C HIS A 233 -32.98 57.84 27.33
N ILE A 234 -34.25 58.04 26.96
CA ILE A 234 -34.95 57.13 26.03
C ILE A 234 -34.18 56.94 24.70
N PRO A 235 -33.76 58.00 23.97
CA PRO A 235 -32.96 57.82 22.75
C PRO A 235 -31.62 57.12 22.98
N ALA A 236 -31.01 57.29 24.17
CA ALA A 236 -29.77 56.59 24.51
C ALA A 236 -30.01 55.10 24.76
N VAL A 237 -31.09 54.74 25.45
CA VAL A 237 -31.50 53.34 25.66
C VAL A 237 -31.95 52.68 24.36
N GLU A 238 -32.65 53.39 23.46
CA GLU A 238 -32.98 52.89 22.11
C GLU A 238 -31.72 52.54 21.30
N ALA A 239 -30.71 53.42 21.35
CA ALA A 239 -29.44 53.19 20.66
C ALA A 239 -28.66 52.01 21.29
N LEU A 240 -28.61 51.94 22.62
CA LEU A 240 -27.99 50.83 23.36
C LEU A 240 -28.67 49.50 23.03
N LYS A 241 -30.01 49.45 23.12
CA LYS A 241 -30.81 48.27 22.78
C LYS A 241 -30.54 47.80 21.35
N ALA A 242 -30.61 48.70 20.37
CA ALA A 242 -30.37 48.34 18.98
C ALA A 242 -28.95 47.78 18.74
N ALA A 243 -27.94 48.33 19.43
CA ALA A 243 -26.58 47.84 19.33
C ALA A 243 -26.39 46.47 20.00
N ILE A 244 -26.98 46.26 21.18
CA ILE A 244 -26.97 44.95 21.87
C ILE A 244 -27.68 43.89 21.03
N ASP A 245 -28.88 44.18 20.53
CA ASP A 245 -29.66 43.26 19.71
C ASP A 245 -28.88 42.86 18.45
N SER A 246 -28.26 43.83 17.77
CA SER A 246 -27.41 43.56 16.61
C SER A 246 -26.19 42.69 16.94
N LEU A 247 -25.58 42.88 18.11
CA LEU A 247 -24.44 42.06 18.53
C LEU A 247 -24.90 40.64 18.90
N VAL A 248 -26.01 40.49 19.61
CA VAL A 248 -26.60 39.19 19.95
C VAL A 248 -26.97 38.41 18.68
N ASP A 249 -27.64 39.05 17.71
CA ASP A 249 -28.00 38.44 16.42
C ASP A 249 -26.76 37.95 15.63
N THR A 250 -25.62 38.62 15.82
CA THR A 250 -24.33 38.22 15.21
C THR A 250 -23.68 37.06 15.97
N VAL A 251 -23.65 37.14 17.30
CA VAL A 251 -22.89 36.22 18.17
C VAL A 251 -23.61 34.88 18.36
N GLU A 252 -24.93 34.88 18.48
CA GLU A 252 -25.72 33.67 18.77
C GLU A 252 -25.54 32.54 17.74
N PRO A 253 -25.61 32.78 16.41
CA PRO A 253 -25.33 31.74 15.42
C PRO A 253 -23.86 31.29 15.44
N LEU A 254 -22.91 32.19 15.68
CA LEU A 254 -21.48 31.86 15.78
C LEU A 254 -21.18 30.98 17.00
N ARG A 255 -21.81 31.26 18.14
CA ARG A 255 -21.73 30.42 19.34
C ARG A 255 -22.25 29.01 19.05
N ALA A 256 -23.42 28.90 18.43
CA ALA A 256 -24.01 27.60 18.10
C ALA A 256 -23.12 26.80 17.15
N ASP A 257 -22.55 27.47 16.13
CA ASP A 257 -21.61 26.87 15.19
C ASP A 257 -20.31 26.40 15.85
N ALA A 258 -19.69 27.25 16.68
CA ALA A 258 -18.48 26.91 17.43
C ALA A 258 -18.69 25.73 18.39
N VAL A 259 -19.82 25.70 19.10
CA VAL A 259 -20.17 24.56 19.98
C VAL A 259 -20.35 23.27 19.17
N ASN A 260 -21.10 23.31 18.08
CA ASN A 260 -21.36 22.12 17.26
C ASN A 260 -20.08 21.55 16.65
N LYS A 261 -19.20 22.41 16.12
CA LYS A 261 -17.92 21.99 15.54
C LYS A 261 -16.95 21.50 16.60
N ASN A 262 -16.89 22.14 17.77
CA ASN A 262 -16.10 21.66 18.89
C ASN A 262 -16.55 20.24 19.32
N LEU A 263 -17.86 20.02 19.47
CA LEU A 263 -18.40 18.70 19.79
C LEU A 263 -18.06 17.63 18.75
N GLU A 264 -17.85 18.00 17.49
CA GLU A 264 -17.45 17.05 16.45
C GLU A 264 -15.94 16.79 16.43
N ALA A 265 -15.13 17.82 16.68
CA ALA A 265 -13.68 17.69 16.88
C ALA A 265 -13.36 16.78 18.07
N GLN A 266 -14.08 16.96 19.19
CA GLN A 266 -13.95 16.15 20.40
C GLN A 266 -14.34 14.67 20.25
N LYS A 267 -15.08 14.31 19.19
CA LYS A 267 -15.35 12.88 18.84
C LYS A 267 -14.32 12.30 17.88
N SER A 268 -13.35 13.11 17.48
CA SER A 268 -12.44 12.86 16.37
C SER A 268 -11.04 13.31 16.74
N ASP A 269 -10.54 12.80 17.86
CA ASP A 269 -9.22 13.16 18.39
C ASP A 269 -8.13 12.78 17.36
N VAL A 270 -7.31 13.76 16.98
CA VAL A 270 -6.29 13.55 15.94
C VAL A 270 -5.15 12.67 16.44
N LEU A 271 -4.79 12.78 17.72
CA LEU A 271 -3.72 12.02 18.35
C LEU A 271 -4.12 10.57 18.49
N VAL A 272 -5.35 10.28 18.93
CA VAL A 272 -5.89 8.91 18.98
C VAL A 272 -5.88 8.25 17.61
N ARG A 273 -6.37 8.95 16.58
CA ARG A 273 -6.38 8.42 15.20
C ARG A 273 -4.97 8.27 14.64
N GLN A 274 -4.04 9.13 15.05
CA GLN A 274 -2.63 9.00 14.72
C GLN A 274 -2.04 7.74 15.36
N LEU A 275 -2.29 7.44 16.64
CA LEU A 275 -1.84 6.20 17.29
C LEU A 275 -2.27 4.93 16.54
N PHE A 276 -3.53 4.87 16.08
CA PHE A 276 -3.99 3.75 15.25
C PHE A 276 -3.24 3.65 13.90
N LEU A 277 -2.77 4.76 13.35
CA LEU A 277 -1.97 4.77 12.11
C LEU A 277 -0.58 4.20 12.38
N GLU A 278 0.01 4.56 13.52
CA GLU A 278 1.31 4.06 13.94
C GLU A 278 1.27 2.57 14.23
N ARG A 279 0.26 2.12 14.99
CA ARG A 279 -0.04 0.72 15.25
C ARG A 279 -0.20 -0.07 13.95
N ALA A 280 -1.07 0.37 13.04
CA ALA A 280 -1.27 -0.30 11.75
C ALA A 280 0.02 -0.36 10.91
N THR A 281 0.86 0.67 10.99
CA THR A 281 2.16 0.72 10.31
C THR A 281 3.16 -0.28 10.91
N ALA A 282 3.22 -0.38 12.25
CA ALA A 282 4.06 -1.35 12.95
C ALA A 282 3.62 -2.81 12.68
N GLN A 283 2.32 -3.05 12.61
CA GLN A 283 1.75 -4.35 12.22
C GLN A 283 2.19 -4.74 10.81
N ARG A 284 2.06 -3.84 9.83
CA ARG A 284 2.55 -4.07 8.46
C ARG A 284 4.04 -4.41 8.45
N ASP A 285 4.86 -3.64 9.14
CA ASP A 285 6.32 -3.85 9.16
C ASP A 285 6.70 -5.21 9.76
N THR A 286 6.00 -5.62 10.82
CA THR A 286 6.15 -6.95 11.42
C THR A 286 5.71 -8.07 10.48
N LEU A 287 4.57 -7.90 9.80
CA LEU A 287 4.05 -8.88 8.85
C LEU A 287 5.00 -9.14 7.68
N ARG A 288 5.71 -8.10 7.20
CA ARG A 288 6.71 -8.27 6.11
C ARG A 288 7.80 -9.27 6.47
N VAL A 289 8.35 -9.16 7.67
CA VAL A 289 9.45 -10.03 8.10
C VAL A 289 8.93 -11.42 8.49
N VAL A 290 7.73 -11.52 9.07
CA VAL A 290 7.06 -12.81 9.31
C VAL A 290 6.80 -13.56 8.00
N GLU A 291 6.26 -12.88 6.98
CA GLU A 291 6.04 -13.48 5.66
C GLU A 291 7.36 -13.91 5.00
N ALA A 292 8.42 -13.10 5.13
CA ALA A 292 9.75 -13.46 4.64
C ALA A 292 10.35 -14.68 5.33
N ILE A 293 10.14 -14.84 6.64
CA ILE A 293 10.57 -16.02 7.40
C ILE A 293 9.91 -17.28 6.82
N PHE A 294 8.58 -17.26 6.67
CA PHE A 294 7.85 -18.42 6.15
C PHE A 294 8.17 -18.71 4.69
N ALA A 295 8.32 -17.69 3.83
CA ALA A 295 8.74 -17.87 2.45
C ALA A 295 10.15 -18.48 2.34
N SER A 296 11.11 -18.01 3.15
CA SER A 296 12.48 -18.54 3.16
C SER A 296 12.53 -19.98 3.67
N ALA A 297 11.75 -20.29 4.72
CA ALA A 297 11.64 -21.63 5.29
C ALA A 297 10.98 -22.61 4.31
N ALA A 298 9.88 -22.23 3.65
CA ALA A 298 9.22 -23.03 2.63
C ALA A 298 10.20 -23.38 1.49
N ARG A 299 10.90 -22.38 0.95
CA ARG A 299 11.87 -22.59 -0.15
C ARG A 299 13.06 -23.45 0.29
N TYR A 300 13.54 -23.31 1.53
CA TYR A 300 14.57 -24.19 2.09
C TYR A 300 14.16 -25.67 2.12
N VAL A 301 12.91 -25.95 2.49
CA VAL A 301 12.37 -27.32 2.54
C VAL A 301 12.16 -27.86 1.12
N GLU A 302 11.58 -27.06 0.23
CA GLU A 302 11.38 -27.41 -1.18
C GLU A 302 12.68 -27.84 -1.88
N LEU A 303 13.80 -27.21 -1.52
CA LEU A 303 15.11 -27.50 -2.11
C LEU A 303 15.82 -28.77 -1.59
N TYR A 304 15.27 -29.52 -0.62
CA TYR A 304 16.01 -30.66 -0.03
C TYR A 304 16.32 -31.78 -1.02
N GLU A 305 15.37 -32.17 -1.87
CA GLU A 305 15.56 -33.17 -2.94
C GLU A 305 15.36 -32.59 -4.34
N SER A 306 15.27 -31.27 -4.48
CA SER A 306 15.04 -30.63 -5.77
C SER A 306 16.31 -30.57 -6.62
N ASP A 307 16.19 -30.88 -7.91
CA ASP A 307 17.24 -30.63 -8.92
C ASP A 307 17.56 -29.13 -9.06
N GLU A 308 16.69 -28.25 -8.55
CA GLU A 308 16.94 -26.82 -8.45
C GLU A 308 17.94 -26.46 -7.35
N ASN A 309 18.30 -27.37 -6.43
CA ASN A 309 19.28 -27.12 -5.38
C ASN A 309 20.73 -27.16 -5.90
N VAL A 310 21.03 -26.25 -6.82
CA VAL A 310 22.31 -26.14 -7.49
C VAL A 310 23.35 -25.44 -6.62
N ASN A 311 24.63 -25.62 -6.96
CA ASN A 311 25.72 -24.88 -6.34
C ASN A 311 25.84 -23.49 -6.99
N VAL A 312 25.67 -22.44 -6.19
CA VAL A 312 25.82 -21.03 -6.58
C VAL A 312 26.79 -20.38 -5.60
N GLU A 313 27.82 -19.71 -6.13
CA GLU A 313 28.87 -19.06 -5.34
C GLU A 313 29.59 -19.96 -4.31
N GLY A 314 29.68 -21.27 -4.59
CA GLY A 314 30.39 -22.22 -3.75
C GLY A 314 29.56 -22.84 -2.64
N ASP A 315 28.27 -22.52 -2.56
CA ASP A 315 27.29 -23.11 -1.64
C ASP A 315 26.03 -23.56 -2.38
N THR A 316 25.22 -24.40 -1.75
CA THR A 316 23.93 -24.81 -2.33
C THR A 316 22.89 -23.70 -2.18
N LEU A 317 21.93 -23.56 -3.11
CA LEU A 317 20.82 -22.60 -2.95
C LEU A 317 20.07 -22.81 -1.63
N ARG A 318 19.90 -24.07 -1.21
CA ARG A 318 19.33 -24.40 0.10
C ARG A 318 20.12 -23.81 1.26
N ASN A 319 21.45 -23.85 1.22
CA ASN A 319 22.30 -23.22 2.25
C ASN A 319 22.13 -21.70 2.25
N HIS A 320 22.05 -21.06 1.08
CA HIS A 320 21.81 -19.61 1.01
C HIS A 320 20.49 -19.23 1.70
N TYR A 321 19.40 -19.96 1.46
CA TYR A 321 18.12 -19.71 2.14
C TYR A 321 18.17 -19.90 3.67
N VAL A 322 18.81 -20.97 4.18
CA VAL A 322 18.87 -21.18 5.64
C VAL A 322 19.71 -20.12 6.34
N THR A 323 20.72 -19.56 5.67
CA THR A 323 21.56 -18.49 6.23
C THR A 323 20.82 -17.16 6.39
N LEU A 324 19.65 -16.98 5.75
CA LEU A 324 18.80 -15.81 5.95
C LEU A 324 18.10 -15.83 7.32
N LEU A 325 17.74 -17.02 7.83
CA LEU A 325 16.87 -17.15 9.01
C LEU A 325 17.37 -16.39 10.25
N PRO A 326 18.67 -16.41 10.63
CA PRO A 326 19.16 -15.63 11.76
C PRO A 326 18.92 -14.12 11.62
N SER A 327 19.16 -13.56 10.42
CA SER A 327 18.94 -12.14 10.13
C SER A 327 17.46 -11.78 10.17
N LEU A 328 16.61 -12.67 9.61
CA LEU A 328 15.16 -12.51 9.64
C LEU A 328 14.58 -12.59 11.05
N PHE A 329 15.07 -13.50 11.91
CA PHE A 329 14.67 -13.54 13.31
C PHE A 329 15.10 -12.27 14.07
N GLY A 330 16.29 -11.73 13.78
CA GLY A 330 16.72 -10.44 14.30
C GLY A 330 15.79 -9.30 13.84
N GLY A 331 15.45 -9.26 12.56
CA GLY A 331 14.49 -8.30 12.00
C GLY A 331 13.11 -8.41 12.63
N ALA A 332 12.61 -9.63 12.84
CA ALA A 332 11.32 -9.88 13.48
C ALA A 332 11.31 -9.43 14.93
N SER A 333 12.35 -9.72 15.72
CA SER A 333 12.47 -9.26 17.10
C SER A 333 12.44 -7.72 17.20
N ILE A 334 13.11 -7.00 16.30
CA ILE A 334 13.09 -5.53 16.29
C ILE A 334 11.70 -4.99 15.94
N ASN A 335 11.06 -5.51 14.90
CA ASN A 335 9.73 -5.03 14.49
C ASN A 335 8.65 -5.38 15.51
N VAL A 336 8.76 -6.54 16.19
CA VAL A 336 7.89 -6.90 17.32
C VAL A 336 8.07 -5.94 18.49
N GLY A 337 9.30 -5.55 18.84
CA GLY A 337 9.54 -4.56 19.90
C GLY A 337 8.83 -3.22 19.61
N VAL A 338 8.96 -2.74 18.38
CA VAL A 338 8.25 -1.53 17.91
C VAL A 338 6.73 -1.71 17.93
N LEU A 339 6.23 -2.88 17.54
CA LEU A 339 4.80 -3.18 17.58
C LEU A 339 4.27 -3.14 19.02
N ASN A 340 5.01 -3.71 19.97
CA ASN A 340 4.67 -3.67 21.39
C ASN A 340 4.65 -2.22 21.91
N ASP A 341 5.62 -1.38 21.52
CA ASP A 341 5.63 0.04 21.90
C ASP A 341 4.39 0.78 21.34
N ALA A 342 3.99 0.47 20.10
CA ALA A 342 2.81 1.07 19.46
C ALA A 342 1.48 0.58 20.06
N ASP A 343 1.42 -0.70 20.46
CA ASP A 343 0.28 -1.27 21.18
C ASP A 343 0.17 -0.64 22.57
N GLU A 344 1.27 -0.54 23.32
CA GLU A 344 1.31 0.10 24.65
C GLU A 344 0.90 1.59 24.55
N ALA A 345 1.42 2.33 23.57
CA ALA A 345 1.01 3.72 23.35
C ALA A 345 -0.50 3.83 23.02
N THR A 346 -1.02 2.92 22.19
CA THR A 346 -2.47 2.89 21.91
C THR A 346 -3.26 2.59 23.18
N GLU A 347 -2.86 1.58 23.97
CA GLU A 347 -3.54 1.18 25.21
C GLU A 347 -3.43 2.20 26.36
N LEU A 348 -2.36 2.98 26.40
CA LEU A 348 -2.20 4.02 27.42
C LEU A 348 -3.00 5.26 27.05
N TYR A 349 -2.82 5.78 25.83
CA TYR A 349 -3.33 7.10 25.49
C TYR A 349 -4.78 7.10 24.99
N TYR A 350 -5.24 6.03 24.32
CA TYR A 350 -6.65 5.95 23.88
C TYR A 350 -7.60 5.56 25.04
N PRO A 351 -7.34 4.49 25.82
CA PRO A 351 -8.16 4.10 26.97
C PRO A 351 -8.11 5.02 28.19
N GLU A 352 -6.97 5.66 28.48
CA GLU A 352 -6.81 6.43 29.74
C GLU A 352 -7.11 7.94 29.61
N TRP A 353 -7.45 8.45 28.40
CA TRP A 353 -7.84 9.85 28.15
C TRP A 353 -6.80 10.86 28.65
N ASP A 354 -5.52 10.66 28.32
CA ASP A 354 -4.44 11.61 28.68
C ASP A 354 -4.03 12.51 27.49
N THR A 355 -4.81 12.50 26.39
CA THR A 355 -4.52 13.27 25.15
C THR A 355 -5.13 14.67 25.13
N GLU A 356 -6.12 14.96 25.99
CA GLU A 356 -6.86 16.23 25.95
C GLU A 356 -5.99 17.40 26.46
N LEU A 357 -5.54 18.24 25.52
CA LEU A 357 -4.91 19.52 25.85
C LEU A 357 -5.96 20.52 26.34
N ALA A 358 -5.57 21.48 27.19
CA ALA A 358 -6.46 22.53 27.71
C ALA A 358 -7.06 23.44 26.61
N THR A 359 -6.61 23.27 25.37
CA THR A 359 -7.07 23.94 24.15
C THR A 359 -7.26 22.88 23.08
N ASN A 360 -8.25 23.05 22.18
CA ASN A 360 -8.36 22.24 20.96
C ASN A 360 -7.20 22.44 19.96
N ASP A 361 -6.21 23.26 20.31
CA ASP A 361 -4.99 23.43 19.54
C ASP A 361 -4.05 22.24 19.81
N GLU A 362 -4.35 21.12 19.16
CA GLU A 362 -3.51 19.91 19.13
C GLU A 362 -2.40 20.02 18.08
N ASP A 363 -2.26 21.13 17.37
CA ASP A 363 -1.36 21.23 16.22
C ASP A 363 0.10 21.00 16.61
N ALA A 364 0.51 21.50 17.78
CA ALA A 364 1.88 21.32 18.28
C ALA A 364 2.16 19.87 18.70
N ALA A 365 1.22 19.23 19.41
CA ALA A 365 1.35 17.83 19.82
C ALA A 365 1.31 16.92 18.59
N TYR A 366 0.36 17.14 17.67
CA TYR A 366 0.28 16.40 16.42
C TYR A 366 1.51 16.60 15.54
N ALA A 367 2.07 17.81 15.47
CA ALA A 367 3.31 18.05 14.73
C ALA A 367 4.51 17.29 15.33
N GLU A 368 4.58 17.18 16.65
CA GLU A 368 5.59 16.39 17.34
C GLU A 368 5.39 14.89 17.09
N GLU A 369 4.18 14.36 17.25
CA GLU A 369 3.87 12.95 16.95
C GLU A 369 4.18 12.61 15.50
N LYS A 370 3.75 13.46 14.56
CA LYS A 370 4.09 13.33 13.14
C LYS A 370 5.61 13.32 12.90
N ARG A 371 6.37 14.12 13.65
CA ARG A 371 7.84 14.16 13.57
C ARG A 371 8.45 12.86 14.08
N GLN A 372 7.99 12.37 15.24
CA GLN A 372 8.47 11.12 15.84
C GLN A 372 8.15 9.92 14.94
N PHE A 373 6.92 9.83 14.44
CA PHE A 373 6.50 8.81 13.49
C PHE A 373 7.35 8.82 12.22
N ALA A 374 7.64 10.01 11.66
CA ALA A 374 8.51 10.14 10.50
C ALA A 374 9.94 9.67 10.79
N LEU A 375 10.52 10.09 11.93
CA LEU A 375 11.87 9.66 12.34
C LEU A 375 11.97 8.15 12.51
N LEU A 376 11.00 7.56 13.20
CA LEU A 376 10.93 6.11 13.40
C LEU A 376 10.76 5.38 12.06
N THR A 377 9.90 5.88 11.18
CA THR A 377 9.71 5.33 9.83
C THR A 377 11.02 5.34 9.03
N TYR A 378 11.76 6.45 9.04
CA TYR A 378 13.06 6.52 8.34
C TYR A 378 14.12 5.63 8.98
N ALA A 379 14.18 5.56 10.32
CA ALA A 379 15.09 4.64 11.01
C ALA A 379 14.82 3.17 10.61
N LYS A 380 13.55 2.79 10.52
CA LYS A 380 13.13 1.45 10.07
C LYS A 380 13.52 1.14 8.64
N VAL A 381 13.56 2.12 7.73
CA VAL A 381 14.07 1.90 6.36
C VAL A 381 15.50 1.38 6.39
N PHE A 382 16.36 1.94 7.25
CA PHE A 382 17.74 1.48 7.38
C PHE A 382 17.84 0.12 8.06
N ILE A 383 17.10 -0.07 9.15
CA ILE A 383 17.15 -1.32 9.93
C ILE A 383 16.59 -2.49 9.11
N ASN A 384 15.44 -2.30 8.47
CA ASN A 384 14.82 -3.33 7.65
C ASN A 384 15.56 -3.57 6.33
N GLY A 385 16.30 -2.57 5.84
CA GLY A 385 17.13 -2.71 4.65
C GLY A 385 18.19 -3.82 4.75
N ILE A 386 18.67 -4.15 5.95
CA ILE A 386 19.70 -5.19 6.14
C ILE A 386 19.19 -6.55 5.68
N TRP A 387 18.11 -7.03 6.28
CA TRP A 387 17.57 -8.35 5.94
C TRP A 387 16.88 -8.34 4.56
N GLN A 388 16.35 -7.20 4.11
CA GLN A 388 15.74 -7.06 2.79
C GLN A 388 16.76 -7.22 1.66
N GLU A 389 17.95 -6.61 1.77
CA GLU A 389 19.00 -6.76 0.77
C GLU A 389 19.57 -8.19 0.77
N GLU A 390 19.65 -8.85 1.93
CA GLU A 390 20.08 -10.25 2.02
C GLU A 390 19.09 -11.20 1.34
N ILE A 391 17.78 -11.07 1.60
CA ILE A 391 16.74 -11.83 0.88
C ILE A 391 16.89 -11.61 -0.63
N LYS A 392 16.94 -10.35 -1.05
CA LYS A 392 17.00 -9.98 -2.46
C LYS A 392 18.23 -10.57 -3.14
N TYR A 393 19.37 -10.56 -2.47
CA TYR A 393 20.58 -11.19 -2.99
C TYR A 393 20.35 -12.69 -3.24
N VAL A 394 19.82 -13.43 -2.26
CA VAL A 394 19.54 -14.88 -2.42
C VAL A 394 18.49 -15.14 -3.49
N GLN A 395 17.45 -14.31 -3.60
CA GLN A 395 16.44 -14.41 -4.65
C GLN A 395 17.03 -14.22 -6.04
N ASN A 396 17.93 -13.25 -6.23
CA ASN A 396 18.62 -13.08 -7.51
C ASN A 396 19.47 -14.31 -7.88
N LEU A 397 20.07 -14.99 -6.89
CA LEU A 397 20.79 -16.24 -7.13
C LEU A 397 19.84 -17.36 -7.57
N ASP A 398 18.69 -17.49 -6.90
CA ASP A 398 17.66 -18.49 -7.24
C ASP A 398 17.07 -18.23 -8.64
N GLU A 399 16.67 -16.99 -8.94
CA GLU A 399 16.20 -16.60 -10.27
C GLU A 399 17.23 -16.87 -11.37
N GLY A 400 18.50 -16.54 -11.11
CA GLY A 400 19.60 -16.83 -12.03
C GLY A 400 19.78 -18.32 -12.28
N ALA A 401 19.69 -19.14 -11.23
CA ALA A 401 19.76 -20.59 -11.33
C ALA A 401 18.59 -21.19 -12.13
N ARG A 402 17.36 -20.74 -11.86
CA ARG A 402 16.18 -21.18 -12.63
C ARG A 402 16.25 -20.78 -14.09
N ALA A 403 16.72 -19.56 -14.37
CA ALA A 403 16.92 -19.09 -15.75
C ALA A 403 17.97 -19.91 -16.50
N GLU A 404 19.06 -20.29 -15.83
CA GLU A 404 20.08 -21.17 -16.38
C GLU A 404 19.53 -22.58 -16.63
N ALA A 405 18.82 -23.17 -15.66
CA ALA A 405 18.20 -24.48 -15.81
C ALA A 405 17.20 -24.50 -16.99
N ALA A 406 16.36 -23.47 -17.11
CA ALA A 406 15.44 -23.32 -18.23
C ALA A 406 16.17 -23.20 -19.57
N ARG A 407 17.32 -22.52 -19.63
CA ARG A 407 18.15 -22.43 -20.83
C ARG A 407 18.73 -23.79 -21.22
N VAL A 408 19.32 -24.51 -20.26
CA VAL A 408 19.92 -25.83 -20.50
C VAL A 408 18.87 -26.82 -21.00
N GLU A 409 17.68 -26.82 -20.41
CA GLU A 409 16.58 -27.69 -20.85
C GLU A 409 16.08 -27.33 -22.25
N ALA A 410 15.98 -26.03 -22.57
CA ALA A 410 15.62 -25.59 -23.91
C ALA A 410 16.67 -26.00 -24.96
N GLU A 411 17.96 -25.96 -24.62
CA GLU A 411 19.05 -26.44 -25.47
C GLU A 411 18.99 -27.96 -25.69
N ARG A 412 18.73 -28.73 -24.64
CA ARG A 412 18.55 -30.19 -24.72
C ARG A 412 17.39 -30.56 -25.66
N LEU A 413 16.22 -29.94 -25.47
CA LEU A 413 15.05 -30.16 -26.33
C LEU A 413 15.33 -29.77 -27.80
N ALA A 414 16.10 -28.70 -28.03
CA ALA A 414 16.50 -28.30 -29.38
C ALA A 414 17.46 -29.31 -30.03
N GLU A 415 18.40 -29.88 -29.27
CA GLU A 415 19.32 -30.90 -29.76
C GLU A 415 18.59 -32.22 -30.07
N GLU A 416 17.65 -32.64 -29.23
CA GLU A 416 16.81 -33.82 -29.48
C GLU A 416 15.95 -33.67 -30.74
N ALA A 417 15.32 -32.51 -30.92
CA ALA A 417 14.58 -32.20 -32.14
C ALA A 417 15.48 -32.23 -33.38
N TYR A 418 16.71 -31.71 -33.27
CA TYR A 418 17.68 -31.74 -34.37
C TYR A 418 18.14 -33.16 -34.72
N ARG A 419 18.41 -34.02 -33.72
CA ARG A 419 18.76 -35.43 -33.93
C ARG A 419 17.60 -36.23 -34.53
N ALA A 420 16.37 -36.00 -34.08
CA ALA A 420 15.18 -36.63 -34.65
C ALA A 420 14.99 -36.26 -36.13
N GLU A 421 15.24 -35.00 -36.49
CA GLU A 421 15.17 -34.54 -37.87
C GLU A 421 16.29 -35.13 -38.75
N GLN A 422 17.52 -35.26 -38.21
CA GLN A 422 18.60 -35.96 -38.93
C GLN A 422 18.27 -37.43 -39.20
N LEU A 423 17.67 -38.13 -38.22
CA LEU A 423 17.24 -39.51 -38.39
C LEU A 423 16.13 -39.63 -39.45
N ARG A 424 15.17 -38.68 -39.48
CA ARG A 424 14.14 -38.62 -40.52
C ARG A 424 14.75 -38.47 -41.91
N ILE A 425 15.68 -37.52 -42.08
CA ILE A 425 16.37 -37.29 -43.37
C ILE A 425 17.17 -38.53 -43.79
N ALA A 426 17.86 -39.20 -42.85
CA ALA A 426 18.60 -40.43 -43.12
C ALA A 426 17.68 -41.59 -43.54
N GLN A 427 16.52 -41.72 -42.89
CA GLN A 427 15.49 -42.71 -43.24
C GLN A 427 14.94 -42.45 -44.65
N GLU A 428 14.59 -41.20 -44.97
CA GLU A 428 14.11 -40.80 -46.31
C GLU A 428 15.15 -41.06 -47.39
N ALA A 429 16.43 -40.82 -47.10
CA ALA A 429 17.52 -41.13 -48.02
C ALA A 429 17.70 -42.65 -48.22
N ALA A 430 17.56 -43.46 -47.16
CA ALA A 430 17.64 -44.91 -47.23
C ALA A 430 16.46 -45.50 -48.01
N ASP A 431 15.24 -44.99 -47.80
CA ASP A 431 14.04 -45.40 -48.54
C ASP A 431 14.14 -45.01 -50.01
N ALA A 432 14.68 -43.84 -50.33
CA ALA A 432 14.95 -43.42 -51.71
C ALA A 432 15.99 -44.32 -52.41
N GLN A 433 17.08 -44.69 -51.72
CA GLN A 433 18.07 -45.64 -52.25
C GLN A 433 17.46 -47.02 -52.49
N LYS A 434 16.61 -47.50 -51.58
CA LYS A 434 15.91 -48.77 -51.74
C LYS A 434 14.94 -48.74 -52.93
N ALA A 435 14.19 -47.65 -53.11
CA ALA A 435 13.30 -47.49 -54.26
C ALA A 435 14.07 -47.49 -55.60
N ILE A 436 15.26 -46.88 -55.63
CA ILE A 436 16.14 -46.91 -56.82
C ILE A 436 16.69 -48.32 -57.05
N ALA A 437 17.12 -49.02 -56.00
CA ALA A 437 17.61 -50.39 -56.11
C ALA A 437 16.51 -51.37 -56.59
N ASP A 438 15.29 -51.23 -56.08
CA ASP A 438 14.13 -52.02 -56.49
C ASP A 438 13.72 -51.71 -57.95
N ALA A 439 13.88 -50.45 -58.39
CA ALA A 439 13.67 -50.05 -59.79
C ALA A 439 14.73 -50.65 -60.73
N LEU A 440 16.01 -50.65 -60.34
CA LEU A 440 17.08 -51.30 -61.10
C LEU A 440 16.92 -52.83 -61.15
N ALA A 441 16.48 -53.46 -60.07
CA ALA A 441 16.21 -54.90 -60.03
C ALA A 441 15.06 -55.29 -60.99
N LYS A 442 14.01 -54.46 -61.07
CA LYS A 442 12.92 -54.63 -62.06
C LYS A 442 13.35 -54.42 -63.51
N GLU A 443 14.31 -53.53 -63.77
CA GLU A 443 14.90 -53.40 -65.11
C GLU A 443 15.78 -54.60 -65.49
N ALA A 444 16.46 -55.22 -64.52
CA ALA A 444 17.26 -56.42 -64.75
C ALA A 444 16.40 -57.67 -65.01
N GLU A 445 15.18 -57.75 -64.48
CA GLU A 445 14.21 -58.83 -64.78
C GLU A 445 13.50 -58.67 -66.14
N ASN A 446 13.48 -57.48 -66.73
CA ASN A 446 12.71 -57.18 -67.95
C ASN A 446 13.52 -57.29 -69.26
N ASN A 447 14.74 -57.83 -69.23
CA ASN A 447 15.59 -57.95 -70.41
C ASN A 447 15.54 -59.36 -71.06
N ASP A 448 14.32 -59.86 -71.29
CA ASP A 448 14.06 -60.95 -72.24
C ASP A 448 12.90 -60.56 -73.16
N GLY A 449 13.24 -60.12 -74.38
CA GLY A 449 12.44 -60.35 -75.59
C GLY A 449 11.37 -59.32 -76.01
N GLY A 450 11.78 -58.36 -76.85
CA GLY A 450 11.27 -58.26 -78.23
C GLY A 450 9.89 -57.64 -78.53
N ASP A 451 9.91 -56.33 -78.84
CA ASP A 451 9.48 -55.68 -80.11
C ASP A 451 8.04 -55.89 -80.68
N ASN A 452 7.22 -54.81 -80.76
CA ASN A 452 7.06 -53.90 -81.92
C ASN A 452 5.62 -53.33 -82.12
N SER A 453 5.55 -52.15 -82.77
CA SER A 453 4.40 -51.50 -83.47
C SER A 453 3.44 -50.61 -82.65
N SER A 454 3.00 -49.39 -83.02
CA SER A 454 3.28 -48.42 -84.10
C SER A 454 2.55 -47.08 -83.80
N ASP A 455 3.14 -45.98 -84.29
CA ASP A 455 2.58 -44.69 -84.78
C ASP A 455 2.06 -43.54 -83.87
N ASP A 456 2.69 -42.37 -84.14
CA ASP A 456 2.18 -41.00 -84.30
C ASP A 456 1.91 -40.04 -83.10
N LYS A 457 2.92 -39.22 -82.73
CA LYS A 457 3.10 -37.80 -83.20
C LYS A 457 4.23 -37.03 -82.47
N GLU A 458 4.91 -36.18 -83.25
CA GLU A 458 6.03 -35.21 -83.03
C GLU A 458 6.25 -34.68 -81.60
N THR A 459 7.43 -34.73 -80.94
CA THR A 459 8.83 -34.29 -81.19
C THR A 459 9.20 -32.82 -80.94
N GLY A 460 10.10 -32.66 -79.97
CA GLY A 460 11.19 -31.68 -79.88
C GLY A 460 12.14 -32.14 -78.75
N SER A 461 13.01 -33.13 -79.00
CA SER A 461 14.43 -33.00 -79.45
C SER A 461 15.33 -32.41 -78.34
N SER A 462 16.43 -33.01 -77.87
CA SER A 462 17.38 -33.93 -78.52
C SER A 462 18.24 -34.71 -77.51
N ASP A 463 18.50 -35.97 -77.85
CA ASP A 463 19.71 -36.80 -77.64
C ASP A 463 20.64 -36.57 -76.44
N ILE A 464 20.72 -37.60 -75.57
CA ILE A 464 22.03 -38.18 -75.22
C ILE A 464 21.91 -39.70 -75.05
N GLY A 465 22.13 -40.41 -76.16
CA GLY A 465 22.46 -41.83 -76.13
C GLY A 465 23.94 -42.01 -75.81
N SER A 466 24.23 -43.07 -75.04
CA SER A 466 25.53 -43.73 -74.97
C SER A 466 26.68 -43.00 -74.26
N TRP A 467 26.51 -42.64 -72.98
CA TRP A 467 27.57 -42.77 -71.98
C TRP A 467 26.98 -43.36 -70.70
N GLY A 468 27.24 -44.65 -70.50
CA GLY A 468 26.78 -45.43 -69.36
C GLY A 468 27.38 -44.98 -68.01
N PRO A 469 27.05 -45.71 -66.92
CA PRO A 469 26.84 -45.29 -65.52
C PRO A 469 27.88 -44.41 -64.80
N PHE A 470 29.01 -44.06 -65.42
CA PHE A 470 30.05 -43.21 -64.83
C PHE A 470 29.66 -41.73 -64.70
N ALA A 471 28.79 -41.19 -65.57
CA ALA A 471 28.31 -39.81 -65.46
C ALA A 471 27.34 -39.61 -64.28
N ALA A 472 26.52 -40.63 -63.99
CA ALA A 472 25.62 -40.64 -62.83
C ALA A 472 26.40 -40.78 -61.51
N ILE A 473 27.43 -41.63 -61.47
CA ILE A 473 28.29 -41.80 -60.29
C ILE A 473 29.12 -40.53 -60.03
N ALA A 474 29.63 -39.85 -61.06
CA ALA A 474 30.35 -38.58 -60.90
C ALA A 474 29.43 -37.44 -60.42
N ALA A 475 28.18 -37.39 -60.88
CA ALA A 475 27.17 -36.43 -60.40
C ALA A 475 26.75 -36.69 -58.94
N ILE A 476 26.69 -37.96 -58.52
CA ILE A 476 26.39 -38.35 -57.14
C ILE A 476 27.56 -38.05 -56.19
N ILE A 477 28.80 -38.31 -56.60
CA ILE A 477 29.99 -37.94 -55.81
C ILE A 477 30.13 -36.41 -55.68
N ALA A 478 29.84 -35.65 -56.75
CA ALA A 478 29.81 -34.18 -56.71
C ALA A 478 28.68 -33.63 -55.83
N ALA A 479 27.52 -34.28 -55.80
CA ALA A 479 26.41 -33.91 -54.92
C ALA A 479 26.71 -34.22 -53.43
N ILE A 480 27.39 -35.33 -53.13
CA ILE A 480 27.84 -35.67 -51.78
C ILE A 480 28.92 -34.70 -51.28
N ALA A 481 29.86 -34.28 -52.15
CA ALA A 481 30.89 -33.30 -51.82
C ALA A 481 30.33 -31.87 -51.62
N ALA A 482 29.21 -31.52 -52.27
CA ALA A 482 28.53 -30.24 -52.10
C ALA A 482 27.73 -30.14 -50.79
N ILE A 483 27.34 -31.27 -50.19
CA ILE A 483 26.59 -31.34 -48.93
C ILE A 483 27.53 -31.38 -47.70
N PHE A 484 28.79 -31.82 -47.85
CA PHE A 484 29.76 -31.92 -46.74
C PHE A 484 31.15 -31.35 -47.08
N PRO A 485 31.43 -30.07 -46.79
CA PRO A 485 32.76 -29.48 -47.03
C PRO A 485 33.86 -30.09 -46.14
N PHE A 486 33.49 -30.71 -45.01
CA PHE A 486 34.42 -31.18 -43.99
C PHE A 486 35.06 -32.56 -44.29
N LEU A 487 34.59 -33.28 -45.32
CA LEU A 487 35.20 -34.55 -45.75
C LEU A 487 36.42 -34.38 -46.68
N SER A 488 36.71 -33.16 -47.13
CA SER A 488 37.86 -32.86 -48.00
C SER A 488 39.23 -32.88 -47.29
N GLY A 489 39.25 -32.98 -45.95
CA GLY A 489 40.48 -33.01 -45.15
C GLY A 489 41.13 -34.39 -44.95
N ILE A 490 40.48 -35.50 -45.34
CA ILE A 490 40.94 -36.87 -45.05
C ILE A 490 41.02 -37.71 -46.33
N VAL A 491 41.66 -37.22 -47.40
CA VAL A 491 42.24 -38.12 -48.42
C VAL A 491 43.51 -37.47 -48.97
N LYS A 492 44.67 -37.85 -48.44
CA LYS A 492 45.95 -37.76 -49.18
C LYS A 492 46.13 -39.07 -49.95
N PHE A 493 46.26 -38.96 -51.27
CA PHE A 493 47.17 -39.78 -52.06
C PHE A 493 48.23 -38.86 -52.64
#